data_AF-A0A961WH02-F1
#
_entry.id   AF-A0A961WH02-F1
#
_cell.length_a   1.000
_cell.length_b   1.000
_cell.length_c   1.000
_cell.angle_alpha   90.00
_cell.angle_beta   90.00
_cell.angle_gamma   90.00
#
_symmetry.space_group_name_H-M   'P 1'
#
loop_
_entity.id
_entity.type
_entity.pdbx_description
1 polymer ?
#
loop_
_entity_poly.entity_id
_entity_poly.type
_entity_poly.pdbx_seq_one_letter_code
_entity_poly.pdbx_strand_id
1 'polypeptide(L)' 'LVNKIDLMPHLDFDIAQAVANMRKVKPSVKVLEVSARSGAGLDRWIAWIEAAHALERIGADATAQLSD' A
#
# COMPACT_ATOMS: atom_id res chain seq x y z
N LEU A 1 -1.05 -1.63 4.72
CA LEU A 1 0.00 -2.61 4.43
C LEU A 1 -0.16 -3.76 5.42
N VAL A 2 -0.28 -5.00 4.94
CA VAL A 2 -0.27 -6.21 5.78
C VAL A 2 1.08 -6.88 5.53
N ASN A 3 1.93 -6.92 6.55
CA ASN A 3 3.27 -7.50 6.46
C ASN A 3 3.29 -8.89 7.13
N LYS A 4 4.36 -9.65 6.87
CA LYS A 4 4.64 -10.99 7.41
C LYS A 4 3.65 -12.06 6.95
N ILE A 5 3.19 -11.97 5.70
CA ILE A 5 2.32 -13.01 5.09
C ILE A 5 3.04 -14.37 4.97
N ASP A 6 4.37 -14.40 5.09
CA ASP A 6 5.13 -15.66 5.19
C ASP A 6 4.79 -16.48 6.45
N LEU A 7 4.13 -15.89 7.45
CA LEU A 7 3.73 -16.57 8.67
C LEU A 7 2.36 -17.24 8.58
N MET A 8 1.63 -17.14 7.47
CA MET A 8 0.26 -17.67 7.36
C MET A 8 0.14 -19.18 7.66
N PRO A 9 1.12 -20.05 7.34
CA PRO A 9 1.06 -21.46 7.75
C PRO A 9 1.20 -21.69 9.26
N HIS A 10 1.56 -20.66 10.04
CA HIS A 10 1.92 -20.77 11.45
C HIS A 10 0.99 -19.98 12.38
N LEU A 11 0.05 -19.20 11.82
CA LEU A 11 -0.83 -18.32 12.57
C LEU A 11 -2.29 -18.71 12.31
N ASP A 12 -3.09 -18.68 13.37
CA ASP A 12 -4.55 -18.66 13.24
C ASP A 12 -5.01 -17.23 12.93
N PHE A 13 -4.69 -16.77 11.71
CA PHE A 13 -4.99 -15.42 11.25
C PHE A 13 -5.58 -15.44 9.84
N ASP A 14 -6.77 -14.86 9.70
CA ASP A 14 -7.44 -14.72 8.41
C ASP A 14 -7.23 -13.30 7.84
N ILE A 15 -6.39 -13.21 6.80
CA ILE A 15 -6.13 -11.96 6.08
C ILE A 15 -7.41 -11.41 5.43
N ALA A 16 -8.26 -12.25 4.86
CA ALA A 16 -9.49 -11.80 4.21
C ALA A 16 -10.44 -11.16 5.23
N GLN A 17 -10.56 -11.75 6.42
CA GLN A 17 -11.34 -11.18 7.52
C GLN A 17 -10.75 -9.85 8.01
N ALA A 18 -9.42 -9.74 8.11
CA ALA A 18 -8.76 -8.49 8.45
C ALA A 18 -9.04 -7.39 7.41
N VAL A 19 -8.96 -7.72 6.11
CA VAL A 19 -9.27 -6.80 5.00
C VAL A 19 -10.73 -6.36 5.04
N ALA A 20 -11.66 -7.28 5.28
CA ALA A 20 -13.08 -6.96 5.43
C ALA A 20 -13.30 -5.97 6.59
N ASN A 21 -12.61 -6.14 7.72
CA ASN A 21 -12.70 -5.23 8.85
C ASN A 21 -12.09 -3.86 8.55
N MET A 22 -10.95 -3.79 7.86
CA MET A 22 -10.36 -2.52 7.42
C MET A 22 -11.30 -1.74 6.51
N ARG A 23 -12.02 -2.42 5.60
CA ARG A 23 -12.98 -1.79 4.68
C ARG A 23 -14.21 -1.23 5.39
N LYS A 24 -14.61 -1.77 6.56
CA LYS A 24 -15.66 -1.18 7.39
C LYS A 24 -15.26 0.20 7.93
N VAL A 25 -13.98 0.38 8.24
CA VAL A 25 -13.43 1.65 8.75
C VAL A 25 -13.16 2.64 7.61
N LYS A 26 -12.55 2.17 6.51
CA LYS A 26 -12.27 2.97 5.32
C LYS A 26 -12.60 2.18 4.07
N PRO A 27 -13.77 2.38 3.45
CA PRO A 27 -14.22 1.58 2.30
C PRO A 27 -13.27 1.58 1.10
N SER A 28 -12.57 2.70 0.87
CA SER A 28 -11.61 2.87 -0.23
C SER A 28 -10.17 2.48 0.14
N VAL A 29 -9.93 1.86 1.29
CA VAL A 29 -8.56 1.51 1.70
C VAL A 29 -7.91 0.54 0.72
N LYS A 30 -6.74 0.92 0.21
CA LYS A 30 -5.89 0.02 -0.55
C LYS A 30 -5.12 -0.86 0.42
N VAL A 31 -5.19 -2.17 0.22
CA VAL A 31 -4.42 -3.15 0.98
C VAL A 31 -3.35 -3.73 0.07
N LEU A 32 -2.12 -3.81 0.60
CA LEU A 32 -0.99 -4.48 -0.01
C LEU A 32 -0.51 -5.52 0.99
N GLU A 33 -0.40 -6.76 0.53
CA GLU A 33 0.08 -7.90 1.28
C GLU A 33 1.54 -8.14 0.92
N VAL A 34 2.41 -8.15 1.94
CA VAL A 34 3.86 -8.26 1.75
C VAL A 34 4.52 -9.17 2.77
N SER A 35 5.70 -9.65 2.42
CA SER A 35 6.66 -10.23 3.36
C SER A 35 7.99 -9.53 3.19
N ALA A 36 8.38 -8.73 4.19
CA ALA A 36 9.72 -8.13 4.23
C ALA A 36 10.84 -9.18 4.33
N ARG A 37 10.52 -10.42 4.74
CA ARG A 37 11.49 -11.52 4.86
C ARG A 37 11.76 -12.20 3.52
N SER A 38 10.71 -12.57 2.79
CA SER A 38 10.82 -13.29 1.52
C SER A 38 10.87 -12.36 0.30
N GLY A 39 10.55 -11.07 0.48
CA GLY A 39 10.43 -10.09 -0.60
C GLY A 39 9.07 -10.11 -1.31
N ALA A 40 8.18 -11.05 -0.99
CA ALA A 40 6.88 -11.15 -1.63
C ALA A 40 6.10 -9.83 -1.52
N GLY A 41 5.66 -9.29 -2.67
CA GLY A 41 4.84 -8.09 -2.75
C GLY A 41 5.56 -6.76 -2.51
N LEU A 42 6.86 -6.75 -2.22
CA LEU A 42 7.61 -5.51 -2.02
C LEU A 42 7.73 -4.68 -3.31
N ASP A 43 7.81 -5.34 -4.46
CA ASP A 43 7.78 -4.72 -5.78
C ASP A 43 6.54 -3.83 -5.97
N ARG A 44 5.36 -4.36 -5.67
CA ARG A 44 4.08 -3.65 -5.76
C ARG A 44 3.98 -2.53 -4.73
N TRP A 45 4.59 -2.70 -3.57
CA TRP A 45 4.64 -1.67 -2.53
C TRP A 45 5.55 -0.50 -2.92
N ILE A 46 6.75 -0.79 -3.44
CA ILE A 46 7.69 0.22 -3.95
C ILE A 46 7.04 0.98 -5.11
N ALA A 47 6.48 0.29 -6.10
CA ALA A 47 5.82 0.92 -7.22
C ALA A 47 4.66 1.84 -6.80
N TRP A 48 3.94 1.49 -5.72
CA TRP A 48 2.89 2.35 -5.18
C TRP A 48 3.45 3.64 -4.57
N ILE A 49 4.56 3.57 -3.85
CA ILE A 49 5.25 4.75 -3.28
C ILE A 49 5.79 5.64 -4.40
N GLU A 50 6.44 5.06 -5.39
CA GLU A 50 7.00 5.79 -6.53
C GLU A 50 5.90 6.52 -7.32
N ALA A 51 4.77 5.86 -7.57
CA ALA A 51 3.62 6.48 -8.22
C ALA A 51 3.03 7.64 -7.40
N ALA A 52 2.91 7.47 -6.08
CA ALA A 52 2.44 8.53 -5.19
C ALA A 52 3.37 9.76 -5.23
N HIS A 53 4.68 9.55 -5.12
CA HIS A 53 5.66 10.62 -5.22
C HIS A 53 5.67 11.31 -6.59
N ALA A 54 5.51 10.55 -7.68
CA ALA A 54 5.45 11.14 -9.02
C ALA A 54 4.23 12.08 -9.17
N LEU A 55 3.08 11.68 -8.65
CA LEU A 55 1.86 12.50 -8.67
C LEU A 55 2.01 13.78 -7.84
N GLU A 56 2.64 13.71 -6.67
CA GLU A 56 2.92 14.90 -5.84
C GLU A 56 3.81 15.91 -6.56
N ARG A 57 4.88 15.44 -7.23
CA ARG A 57 5.78 16.32 -8.00
C ARG A 57 5.07 17.02 -9.15
N ILE A 58 4.27 16.27 -9.92
CA ILE A 58 3.49 16.84 -11.03
C ILE A 58 2.55 17.95 -10.53
N GLY A 59 1.90 17.74 -9.38
CA GLY A 59 1.03 18.75 -8.78
C GLY A 59 1.78 20.00 -8.30
N ALA A 60 2.99 19.83 -7.76
CA ALA A 60 3.83 20.94 -7.34
C ALA A 60 4.33 21.78 -8.53
N ASP A 61 4.80 21.14 -9.59
CA ASP A 61 5.29 21.80 -10.79
C ASP A 61 4.18 22.59 -11.51
N ALA A 62 2.97 22.02 -11.60
CA ALA A 62 1.81 22.69 -12.18
C ALA A 62 1.36 23.93 -11.38
N THR A 63 1.53 23.89 -10.06
CA THR A 63 1.20 25.03 -9.18
C THR A 63 2.20 26.17 -9.36
N ALA A 64 3.50 25.84 -9.48
CA ALA A 64 4.55 26.82 -9.73
C ALA A 64 4.36 27.57 -11.07
N GLN A 65 3.95 26.86 -12.13
CA GLN A 65 3.70 27.46 -13.45
C GLN A 65 2.45 28.34 -13.54
N LEU A 66 1.53 28.27 -12.57
CA LEU A 66 0.32 29.12 -12.53
C LEU A 66 0.54 30.41 -11.71
N SER A 67 1.64 30.49 -10.97
CA SER A 67 2.01 31.65 -10.13
C SER A 67 3.04 32.60 -10.77
N ASP A 68 3.54 32.27 -11.96
CA ASP A 68 4.40 33.10 -12.82
C ASP A 68 3.58 33.81 -13.92
#